data_AF-A0AA38LJ46-F1
#
_entry.id   AF-A0AA38LJ46-F1
#
_cell.length_a   1.000
_cell.length_b   1.000
_cell.length_c   1.000
_cell.angle_alpha   90.00
_cell.angle_beta   90.00
_cell.angle_gamma   90.00
#
_symmetry.space_group_name_H-M   'P 1'
#
loop_
_entity.id
_entity.type
_entity.pdbx_description
1 polymer ?
#
loop_
_entity_poly.entity_id
_entity_poly.type
_entity_poly.pdbx_seq_one_letter_code
_entity_poly.pdbx_strand_id
1 'polypeptide(L)'
;FDEYPTKVLFFCEIAPPEGGQTPILLSHKVTQRMEKIYPELVKKIEKEGLMKQVVLPPEDDPEKLLSGWKTRYKTEDKEKVER
;
A
#
# COMPACT_ATOMS: atom_id res chain seq x y z
N PHE A 1 -0.15 -5.67 13.25
CA PHE A 1 0.19 -5.30 11.86
C PHE A 1 1.35 -4.30 11.88
N ASP A 2 2.34 -4.53 12.74
CA ASP A 2 3.27 -3.48 13.19
C ASP A 2 4.70 -3.69 12.66
N GLU A 3 4.89 -4.73 11.86
CA GLU A 3 6.18 -5.06 11.29
C GLU A 3 6.20 -4.63 9.81
N TYR A 4 7.06 -3.65 9.52
CA TYR A 4 7.31 -3.15 8.19
C TYR A 4 8.83 -3.08 7.93
N PRO A 5 9.27 -3.26 6.67
CA PRO A 5 10.68 -3.23 6.36
C PRO A 5 11.27 -1.83 6.57
N THR A 6 12.41 -1.75 7.27
CA THR A 6 13.14 -0.47 7.43
C THR A 6 13.98 -0.11 6.20
N LYS A 7 14.29 -1.11 5.35
CA LYS A 7 15.06 -0.98 4.10
C LYS A 7 14.50 -1.95 3.07
N VAL A 8 14.53 -1.53 1.81
CA VAL A 8 14.14 -2.34 0.65
C VAL A 8 15.23 -2.20 -0.39
N LEU A 9 15.57 -3.30 -1.05
CA LEU A 9 16.50 -3.32 -2.19
C LEU A 9 15.72 -3.75 -3.43
N PHE A 10 15.98 -3.06 -4.54
CA PHE A 10 15.47 -3.45 -5.86
C PHE A 10 16.62 -3.98 -6.69
N PHE A 11 16.36 -5.05 -7.44
CA PHE A 11 17.31 -5.66 -8.36
C PHE A 11 16.63 -5.90 -9.71
N CYS A 12 17.33 -5.57 -10.80
CA CYS A 12 16.86 -5.78 -12.16
C CYS A 12 17.72 -6.87 -12.80
N GLU A 13 17.15 -8.07 -12.95
CA GLU A 13 17.81 -9.19 -13.63
C GLU A 13 17.70 -9.04 -15.15
N ILE A 14 16.50 -8.69 -15.64
CA ILE A 14 16.20 -8.48 -17.05
C ILE A 14 15.62 -7.07 -17.20
N ALA A 15 16.29 -6.24 -18.01
CA ALA A 15 15.82 -4.89 -18.28
C ALA A 15 14.56 -4.91 -19.16
N PRO A 16 13.58 -4.02 -18.90
CA PRO A 16 12.43 -3.86 -19.78
C PRO A 16 12.87 -3.29 -21.14
N PRO A 17 12.20 -3.65 -22.25
CA PRO A 17 12.54 -3.14 -23.59
C PRO A 17 12.28 -1.63 -23.72
N GLU A 18 11.28 -1.11 -22.99
CA GLU A 18 10.96 0.31 -22.88
C GLU A 18 10.30 0.57 -21.52
N GLY A 19 10.55 1.73 -20.91
CA GLY A 19 9.95 2.10 -19.63
C GLY A 19 10.44 1.23 -18.45
N GLY A 20 9.51 0.82 -17.58
CA GLY A 20 9.74 -0.10 -16.45
C GLY A 20 10.67 0.44 -15.35
N GLN A 21 10.87 1.76 -15.27
CA GLN A 21 11.55 2.37 -14.14
C GLN A 21 10.77 2.12 -12.84
N THR A 22 11.49 2.03 -11.72
CA THR A 22 10.91 2.01 -10.37
C THR A 22 11.09 3.39 -9.74
N PRO A 23 10.20 4.37 -9.99
CA PRO A 23 10.35 5.70 -9.44
C PRO A 23 10.21 5.66 -7.91
N ILE A 24 11.14 6.34 -7.23
CA ILE A 24 11.14 6.51 -5.78
C ILE A 24 11.07 7.99 -5.44
N LEU A 25 10.45 8.31 -4.31
CA LEU A 25 10.35 9.67 -3.80
C LEU A 25 10.66 9.73 -2.31
N LEU A 26 10.99 10.93 -1.84
CA LEU A 26 11.24 11.20 -0.43
C LEU A 26 9.94 11.57 0.26
N SER A 27 9.38 10.64 1.05
CA SER A 27 8.10 10.83 1.76
C SER A 27 8.06 12.14 2.56
N HIS A 28 9.11 12.43 3.34
CA HIS A 28 9.18 13.66 4.16
C HIS A 28 9.11 14.96 3.34
N LYS A 29 9.60 14.96 2.08
CA LYS A 29 9.49 16.13 1.19
C LYS A 29 8.06 16.34 0.71
N VAL A 30 7.33 15.26 0.48
CA VAL A 30 5.90 15.32 0.15
C VAL A 30 5.14 15.90 1.33
N THR A 31 5.38 15.41 2.54
CA THR A 31 4.75 15.93 3.77
C THR A 31 5.00 17.44 3.94
N GLN A 32 6.26 17.88 3.88
CA GLN A 32 6.62 19.30 3.97
C GLN A 32 5.92 20.18 2.91
N ARG A 33 5.72 19.65 1.70
CA ARG A 33 5.02 20.36 0.64
C ARG A 33 3.51 20.39 0.87
N MET A 34 2.94 19.28 1.35
CA MET A 34 1.52 19.19 1.70
C MET A 34 1.16 20.14 2.86
N GLU A 35 2.01 20.25 3.88
CA GLU A 35 1.83 21.20 4.98
C GLU A 35 1.78 22.65 4.50
N LYS A 36 2.57 23.00 3.47
CA LYS A 36 2.58 24.35 2.89
C LYS A 36 1.36 24.65 2.02
N ILE A 37 0.91 23.67 1.23
CA ILE A 37 -0.16 23.88 0.24
C ILE A 37 -1.54 23.63 0.87
N TYR A 38 -1.67 22.66 1.77
CA TYR A 38 -2.92 22.21 2.37
C TYR A 38 -2.80 22.02 3.90
N PRO A 39 -2.44 23.08 4.65
CA PRO A 39 -2.13 22.97 6.09
C PRO A 39 -3.29 22.39 6.91
N GLU A 40 -4.53 22.80 6.64
CA GLU A 40 -5.70 22.34 7.39
C GLU A 40 -6.04 20.87 7.10
N LEU A 41 -5.82 20.41 5.87
CA LEU A 41 -5.98 19.00 5.52
C LEU A 41 -4.97 18.13 6.27
N VAL A 42 -3.70 18.54 6.29
CA VAL A 42 -2.65 17.81 7.00
C VAL A 42 -2.97 17.72 8.50
N LYS A 43 -3.31 18.84 9.14
CA LYS A 43 -3.72 18.85 10.55
C LYS A 43 -4.91 17.92 10.83
N LYS A 44 -5.89 17.90 9.93
CA LYS A 44 -7.05 17.01 10.07
C LYS A 44 -6.64 15.54 9.97
N ILE A 45 -5.80 15.19 9.01
CA ILE A 45 -5.29 13.82 8.85
C ILE A 45 -4.46 13.39 10.06
N GLU A 46 -3.61 14.27 10.61
CA GLU A 46 -2.84 13.98 11.82
C GLU A 46 -3.73 13.76 13.04
N LYS A 47 -4.81 14.53 13.15
CA LYS A 47 -5.75 14.44 14.27
C LYS A 47 -6.69 13.24 14.17
N GLU A 48 -7.23 12.97 12.99
CA GLU A 48 -8.34 12.03 12.78
C GLU A 48 -7.88 10.71 12.13
N GLY A 49 -6.70 10.68 11.52
CA GLY A 49 -6.23 9.54 10.74
C GLY A 49 -6.95 9.38 9.40
N LEU A 50 -6.86 8.18 8.83
CA LEU A 50 -7.54 7.80 7.59
C LEU A 50 -8.23 6.44 7.77
N MET A 51 -9.45 6.32 7.25
CA MET A 51 -10.15 5.04 7.17
C MET A 51 -10.01 4.48 5.75
N LYS A 52 -9.40 3.29 5.63
CA LYS A 52 -9.36 2.54 4.39
C LYS A 52 -10.37 1.40 4.45
N GLN A 53 -11.41 1.48 3.62
CA GLN A 53 -12.34 0.37 3.41
C GLN A 53 -11.93 -0.39 2.14
N VAL A 54 -11.82 -1.70 2.25
CA VAL A 54 -11.48 -2.59 1.13
C VAL A 54 -12.39 -3.80 1.20
N VAL A 55 -12.99 -4.16 0.07
CA VAL A 55 -13.70 -5.43 -0.08
C VAL A 55 -12.76 -6.41 -0.76
N LEU A 56 -12.43 -7.50 -0.07
CA LEU A 56 -11.59 -8.56 -0.60
C LEU A 56 -12.47 -9.73 -1.04
N PRO A 57 -12.52 -10.06 -2.34
CA PRO A 57 -13.20 -11.27 -2.81
C PRO A 57 -12.47 -12.53 -2.29
N PRO A 58 -13.09 -13.73 -2.34
CA PRO A 58 -12.40 -14.97 -1.97
C PRO A 58 -11.16 -15.26 -2.80
N GLU A 59 -11.31 -15.18 -4.12
CA GLU A 59 -10.29 -15.53 -5.08
C GLU A 59 -9.55 -14.30 -5.62
N ASP A 60 -8.35 -14.52 -6.16
CA ASP A 60 -7.60 -13.50 -6.88
C ASP A 60 -8.27 -13.16 -8.22
N ASP A 61 -8.18 -11.89 -8.59
CA ASP A 61 -8.62 -11.38 -9.88
C ASP A 61 -7.40 -10.76 -10.58
N PRO A 62 -6.95 -11.30 -11.72
CA PRO A 62 -5.78 -10.78 -12.44
C PRO A 62 -5.87 -9.31 -12.84
N GLU A 63 -7.09 -8.77 -12.95
CA GLU A 63 -7.30 -7.36 -13.27
C GLU A 63 -7.23 -6.45 -12.03
N LYS A 64 -7.23 -7.02 -10.82
CA LYS A 64 -7.18 -6.26 -9.56
C LYS A 64 -5.78 -6.19 -8.97
N LEU A 65 -5.49 -5.05 -8.37
CA LEU A 65 -4.23 -4.80 -7.65
C LEU A 65 -4.11 -5.58 -6.33
N LEU A 66 -5.25 -5.88 -5.68
CA LEU A 66 -5.28 -6.54 -4.39
C LEU A 66 -5.67 -7.99 -4.56
N SER A 67 -4.89 -8.89 -3.94
CA SER A 67 -5.24 -10.29 -3.81
C SER A 67 -6.54 -10.50 -3.04
N GLY A 68 -7.25 -11.58 -3.36
CA GLY A 68 -8.38 -12.08 -2.61
C GLY A 68 -7.97 -12.46 -1.18
N TRP A 69 -8.96 -12.60 -0.30
CA TRP A 69 -8.69 -12.83 1.13
C TRP A 69 -8.01 -14.17 1.37
N LYS A 70 -8.30 -15.21 0.57
CA LYS A 70 -7.69 -16.53 0.75
C LYS A 70 -6.19 -16.50 0.55
N THR A 71 -5.72 -15.92 -0.56
CA THR A 71 -4.30 -15.72 -0.85
C THR A 71 -3.65 -14.79 0.17
N ARG A 72 -4.34 -13.69 0.52
CA ARG A 72 -3.81 -12.68 1.45
C ARG A 72 -3.57 -13.21 2.86
N TYR A 73 -4.52 -13.97 3.40
CA TYR A 73 -4.46 -14.55 4.74
C TYR A 73 -3.95 -16.00 4.75
N LYS A 74 -3.66 -16.56 3.57
CA LYS A 74 -3.14 -17.91 3.37
C LYS A 74 -4.01 -18.99 4.03
N THR A 75 -5.32 -18.88 3.87
CA THR A 75 -6.30 -19.80 4.45
C THR A 75 -7.56 -19.89 3.60
N GLU A 76 -8.17 -21.07 3.54
CA GLU A 76 -9.49 -21.29 2.92
C GLU A 76 -10.65 -21.13 3.92
N ASP A 77 -10.33 -21.04 5.21
CA ASP A 77 -11.30 -20.96 6.29
C ASP A 77 -11.63 -19.49 6.60
N LYS A 78 -12.86 -19.09 6.25
CA LYS A 78 -13.36 -17.72 6.42
C LYS A 78 -13.48 -17.32 7.90
N GLU A 79 -13.83 -18.26 8.78
CA GLU A 79 -13.96 -17.97 10.21
C GLU A 79 -12.62 -17.60 10.86
N LYS A 80 -11.52 -18.18 10.36
CA LYS A 80 -10.17 -17.82 10.82
C LYS A 80 -9.74 -16.40 10.45
N VAL A 81 -10.36 -15.81 9.43
CA VAL A 81 -10.03 -14.45 8.94
C VAL A 81 -10.89 -13.40 9.61
N GLU A 82 -12.15 -13.71 9.90
CA GLU A 82 -13.11 -12.77 10.50
C GLU A 82 -12.97 -12.64 12.02
N ARG A 83 -12.19 -13.53 12.65
CA ARG A 83 -11.90 -13.53 14.08
C ARG A 83 -10.67 -12.70 14.43
#